data_AF-T0D4J2-F1
#
_entry.id   AF-T0D4J2-F1
#
_cell.length_a   1.000
_cell.length_b   1.000
_cell.length_c   1.000
_cell.angle_alpha   90.00
_cell.angle_beta   90.00
_cell.angle_gamma   90.00
#
_symmetry.space_group_name_H-M   'P 1'
#
loop_
_entity.id
_entity.type
_entity.pdbx_description
1 polymer ?
#
loop_
_entity_poly.entity_id
_entity_poly.type
_entity_poly.pdbx_seq_one_letter_code
_entity_poly.pdbx_strand_id
1 'polypeptide(L)'
;MFSMRSRRLSAKLFILPALIIALFCGVAAFEVSQQHVRVQMLGTSFDVSTISQVLIQTTGSSTANSSGQYQLTSQDSILRFCRLLETAKPYTGNEGDFATDIDSVLIESSNHILSIPVARTSTNVILLFNNAHAYIAPKGFLTELQQLAKTEQTPSNATP
;
A
#
# COMPACT_ATOMS: atom_id res chain seq x y z
N MET A 1 -52.33 35.99 7.26
CA MET A 1 -51.78 35.32 8.46
C MET A 1 -52.14 33.84 8.39
N PHE A 2 -51.20 32.97 8.01
CA PHE A 2 -51.44 31.52 7.97
C PHE A 2 -51.06 30.93 9.33
N SER A 3 -52.07 30.58 10.13
CA SER A 3 -51.88 29.83 11.36
C SER A 3 -51.58 28.37 11.01
N MET A 4 -50.30 28.01 11.00
CA MET A 4 -49.88 26.61 10.95
C MET A 4 -50.26 25.94 12.27
N ARG A 5 -51.35 25.17 12.20
CA ARG A 5 -51.83 24.26 13.23
C ARG A 5 -50.71 23.25 13.53
N SER A 6 -50.14 23.32 14.73
CA SER A 6 -49.08 22.41 15.20
C SER A 6 -49.64 20.98 15.34
N ARG A 7 -49.61 20.23 14.24
CA ARG A 7 -49.69 18.76 14.32
C ARG A 7 -48.48 18.31 15.12
N ARG A 8 -48.73 17.63 16.25
CA ARG A 8 -47.72 16.92 17.04
C ARG A 8 -47.12 15.80 16.20
N LEU A 9 -46.24 16.16 15.26
CA LEU A 9 -45.42 15.24 14.51
C LEU A 9 -44.39 14.67 15.48
N SER A 10 -44.54 13.37 15.77
CA SER A 10 -43.67 12.64 16.68
C SER A 10 -42.21 12.80 16.25
N ALA A 11 -41.33 13.18 17.17
CA ALA A 11 -39.91 13.44 16.91
C ALA A 11 -39.20 12.28 16.17
N LYS A 12 -39.73 11.05 16.30
CA LYS A 12 -39.27 9.85 15.59
C LYS A 12 -39.28 10.00 14.05
N LEU A 13 -40.17 10.82 13.49
CA LEU A 13 -40.27 11.02 12.03
C LEU A 13 -39.10 11.86 11.46
N PHE A 14 -38.46 12.68 12.29
CA PHE A 14 -37.32 13.51 11.89
C PHE A 14 -35.98 12.87 12.25
N ILE A 15 -35.93 12.05 13.30
CA ILE A 15 -34.70 11.38 13.76
C ILE A 15 -34.23 10.31 12.78
N LEU A 16 -35.16 9.54 12.19
CA LEU A 16 -34.83 8.45 11.28
C LEU A 16 -34.12 8.93 9.99
N PRO A 17 -34.60 9.95 9.24
CA PRO A 17 -33.89 10.45 8.07
C PRO A 17 -32.55 11.11 8.43
N ALA A 18 -32.47 11.78 9.59
CA ALA A 18 -31.20 12.36 10.05
C ALA A 18 -30.13 11.30 10.34
N LEU A 19 -30.51 10.16 10.92
CA LEU A 19 -29.61 9.01 11.13
C LEU A 19 -29.14 8.38 9.83
N ILE A 20 -30.02 8.27 8.83
CA ILE A 20 -29.67 7.75 7.50
C ILE A 20 -28.66 8.68 6.82
N ILE A 21 -28.90 10.00 6.84
CA ILE A 21 -27.96 10.99 6.28
C ILE A 21 -26.61 10.91 6.99
N ALA A 22 -26.60 10.82 8.33
CA ALA A 22 -25.37 10.68 9.10
C ALA A 22 -24.62 9.39 8.77
N LEU A 23 -25.33 8.26 8.54
CA LEU A 23 -24.73 7.00 8.13
C LEU A 23 -24.08 7.11 6.74
N PHE A 24 -24.78 7.71 5.76
CA PHE A 24 -24.24 7.92 4.41
C PHE A 24 -23.04 8.86 4.42
N CYS A 25 -23.10 9.96 5.19
CA CYS A 25 -21.94 10.84 5.37
C CYS A 25 -20.78 10.14 6.06
N GLY A 26 -21.05 9.26 7.03
CA GLY A 26 -20.02 8.46 7.72
C GLY A 26 -19.32 7.48 6.79
N VAL A 27 -20.07 6.76 5.94
CA VAL A 27 -19.49 5.84 4.94
C VAL A 27 -18.69 6.61 3.89
N ALA A 28 -19.22 7.71 3.36
CA ALA A 28 -18.51 8.55 2.39
C ALA A 28 -17.23 9.15 2.98
N ALA A 29 -17.25 9.61 4.23
CA ALA A 29 -16.06 10.11 4.91
C ALA A 29 -15.03 8.99 5.16
N PHE A 30 -15.48 7.78 5.46
CA PHE A 30 -14.60 6.62 5.61
C PHE A 30 -13.94 6.22 4.29
N GLU A 31 -14.69 6.26 3.20
CA GLU A 31 -14.20 5.96 1.84
C GLU A 31 -13.19 7.02 1.36
N VAL A 32 -13.47 8.31 1.57
CA VAL A 32 -12.53 9.42 1.30
C VAL A 32 -11.28 9.32 2.19
N SER A 33 -11.43 8.92 3.45
CA SER A 33 -10.29 8.72 4.35
C SER A 33 -9.41 7.53 3.95
N GLN A 34 -9.97 6.52 3.27
CA GLN A 34 -9.17 5.40 2.75
C GLN A 34 -8.40 5.79 1.49
N GLN A 35 -8.87 6.77 0.72
CA GLN A 35 -8.16 7.23 -0.46
C GLN A 35 -6.86 7.96 -0.08
N HIS A 36 -6.88 8.87 0.90
CA HIS A 36 -5.71 9.69 1.25
C HIS A 36 -4.86 9.16 2.43
N VAL A 37 -4.66 7.85 2.52
CA VAL A 37 -3.82 7.29 3.59
C VAL A 37 -2.35 7.66 3.34
N ARG A 38 -1.77 8.41 4.27
CA ARG A 38 -0.33 8.67 4.30
C ARG A 38 0.39 7.57 5.06
N VAL A 39 1.39 6.97 4.42
CA VAL A 39 2.20 5.89 5.00
C VAL A 39 3.66 6.33 5.05
N GLN A 40 4.34 6.12 6.18
CA GLN A 40 5.76 6.38 6.32
C GLN A 40 6.56 5.16 5.86
N MET A 41 7.18 5.23 4.70
CA MET A 41 8.01 4.16 4.14
C MET A 41 9.47 4.61 4.08
N LEU A 42 10.37 3.80 4.65
CA LEU A 42 11.83 3.99 4.52
C LEU A 42 12.28 5.43 4.85
N GLY A 43 11.70 6.02 5.90
CA GLY A 43 12.00 7.39 6.37
C GLY A 43 11.25 8.52 5.63
N THR A 44 10.39 8.20 4.65
CA THR A 44 9.68 9.18 3.81
C THR A 44 8.17 8.97 3.86
N SER A 45 7.39 10.05 3.91
CA SER A 45 5.92 9.97 3.89
C SER A 45 5.40 9.95 2.45
N PHE A 46 4.56 8.98 2.13
CA PHE A 46 3.89 8.87 0.82
C PHE A 46 2.39 8.92 0.99
N ASP A 47 1.71 9.59 0.06
CA ASP A 47 0.26 9.51 -0.08
C ASP A 47 -0.07 8.34 -1.02
N VAL A 48 -0.71 7.30 -0.48
CA VAL A 48 -1.01 6.06 -1.22
C VAL A 48 -1.97 6.32 -2.38
N SER A 49 -2.87 7.32 -2.28
CA SER A 49 -3.76 7.69 -3.41
C SER A 49 -3.00 8.07 -4.68
N THR A 50 -1.78 8.58 -4.51
CA THR A 50 -0.99 9.10 -5.62
C THR A 50 -0.17 8.02 -6.32
N ILE A 51 -0.12 6.81 -5.77
CA ILE A 51 0.60 5.67 -6.33
C ILE A 51 -0.32 4.99 -7.35
N SER A 52 0.06 5.08 -8.61
CA SER A 52 -0.67 4.48 -9.72
C SER A 52 -0.36 2.99 -9.84
N GLN A 53 0.89 2.61 -9.58
CA GLN A 53 1.34 1.22 -9.63
C GLN A 53 2.62 1.00 -8.84
N VAL A 54 2.81 -0.25 -8.42
CA VAL A 54 4.10 -0.73 -7.89
C VAL A 54 4.61 -1.81 -8.83
N LEU A 55 5.77 -1.58 -9.43
CA LEU A 55 6.46 -2.53 -10.29
C LEU A 55 7.62 -3.13 -9.51
N ILE A 56 7.69 -4.44 -9.44
CA ILE A 56 8.84 -5.15 -8.88
C ILE A 56 9.59 -5.81 -10.01
N GLN A 57 10.83 -5.38 -10.21
CA GLN A 57 11.74 -5.97 -11.18
C GLN A 57 12.70 -6.89 -10.44
N THR A 58 12.50 -8.19 -10.64
CA THR A 58 13.43 -9.21 -10.15
C THR A 58 14.40 -9.56 -11.28
N THR A 59 15.70 -9.36 -11.04
CA THR A 59 16.76 -9.59 -12.02
C THR A 59 17.18 -11.06 -12.13
N GLY A 60 16.38 -11.97 -11.56
CA GLY A 60 16.60 -13.42 -11.67
C GLY A 60 17.79 -13.96 -10.88
N SER A 61 18.54 -13.11 -10.16
CA SER A 61 19.74 -13.53 -9.44
C SER A 61 19.49 -14.01 -8.01
N SER A 62 18.44 -13.56 -7.31
CA SER A 62 18.51 -13.62 -5.84
C SER A 62 17.49 -14.48 -5.08
N THR A 63 16.22 -14.64 -5.48
CA THR A 63 15.24 -15.26 -4.54
C THR A 63 14.01 -15.94 -5.11
N ALA A 64 13.71 -15.78 -6.38
CA ALA A 64 12.61 -16.48 -7.04
C ALA A 64 13.17 -17.19 -8.25
N ASN A 65 12.83 -18.47 -8.46
CA ASN A 65 13.06 -19.19 -9.71
C ASN A 65 12.24 -18.61 -10.89
N SER A 66 11.96 -17.31 -10.86
CA SER A 66 11.18 -16.56 -11.82
C SER A 66 11.77 -15.16 -11.88
N SER A 67 12.71 -14.97 -12.79
CA SER A 67 12.93 -13.66 -13.40
C SER A 67 11.58 -13.14 -13.88
N GLY A 68 11.17 -11.97 -13.43
CA GLY A 68 9.83 -11.48 -13.74
C GLY A 68 9.61 -10.05 -13.28
N GLN A 69 8.73 -9.38 -14.00
CA GLN A 69 8.14 -8.12 -13.61
C GLN A 69 6.80 -8.43 -12.93
N TYR A 70 6.67 -8.04 -11.67
CA TYR A 70 5.40 -8.09 -10.96
C TYR A 70 4.82 -6.69 -10.89
N GLN A 71 3.52 -6.57 -11.10
CA GLN A 71 2.83 -5.29 -11.11
C GLN A 71 1.66 -5.37 -10.13
N LEU A 72 1.60 -4.40 -9.22
CA LEU A 72 0.46 -4.15 -8.37
C LEU A 72 -0.24 -2.88 -8.86
N THR A 73 -1.53 -3.00 -9.13
CA THR A 73 -2.42 -1.95 -9.66
C THR A 73 -3.62 -1.71 -8.76
N SER A 74 -4.00 -2.67 -7.92
CA SER A 74 -5.11 -2.48 -6.96
C SER A 74 -4.67 -1.59 -5.79
N GLN A 75 -5.47 -0.58 -5.46
CA GLN A 75 -5.20 0.29 -4.30
C GLN A 75 -5.07 -0.49 -2.99
N ASP A 76 -5.85 -1.55 -2.78
CA ASP A 76 -5.76 -2.38 -1.59
C ASP A 76 -4.41 -3.12 -1.50
N SER A 77 -3.92 -3.64 -2.63
CA SER A 77 -2.62 -4.30 -2.71
C SER A 77 -1.48 -3.32 -2.50
N ILE A 78 -1.58 -2.14 -3.12
CA ILE A 78 -0.59 -1.06 -2.96
C ILE A 78 -0.55 -0.60 -1.50
N LEU A 79 -1.70 -0.38 -0.87
CA LEU A 79 -1.77 0.01 0.55
C LEU A 79 -1.16 -1.06 1.46
N ARG A 80 -1.46 -2.34 1.22
CA ARG A 80 -0.87 -3.46 1.97
C ARG A 80 0.65 -3.51 1.79
N PHE A 81 1.12 -3.33 0.56
CA PHE A 81 2.55 -3.26 0.27
C PHE A 81 3.23 -2.07 0.98
N CYS A 82 2.61 -0.90 0.94
CA CYS A 82 3.15 0.29 1.62
C CYS A 82 3.21 0.11 3.13
N ARG A 83 2.15 -0.45 3.75
CA ARG A 83 2.13 -0.77 5.18
C ARG A 83 3.15 -1.83 5.57
N LEU A 84 3.42 -2.79 4.70
CA LEU A 84 4.51 -3.74 4.91
C LEU A 84 5.85 -3.00 4.98
N LEU A 85 6.13 -2.10 4.02
CA LEU A 85 7.35 -1.30 3.99
C LEU A 85 7.51 -0.37 5.20
N GLU A 86 6.42 0.11 5.79
CA GLU A 86 6.44 0.89 7.03
C GLU A 86 7.05 0.12 8.21
N THR A 87 6.95 -1.21 8.22
CA THR A 87 7.53 -2.05 9.27
C THR A 87 9.04 -2.32 9.11
N ALA A 88 9.64 -1.82 8.02
CA ALA A 88 11.08 -1.95 7.77
C ALA A 88 11.88 -1.19 8.84
N LYS A 89 12.96 -1.79 9.31
CA LYS A 89 13.80 -1.22 10.38
C LYS A 89 15.13 -0.72 9.82
N PRO A 90 15.70 0.38 10.31
CA PRO A 90 17.01 0.83 9.87
C PRO A 90 18.06 -0.27 10.11
N TYR A 91 18.90 -0.53 9.11
CA TYR A 91 20.03 -1.43 9.22
C TYR A 91 21.22 -0.68 9.83
N THR A 92 21.82 -1.27 10.87
CA THR A 92 22.96 -0.69 11.61
C THR A 92 24.22 -1.57 11.53
N GLY A 93 24.22 -2.56 10.63
CA GLY A 93 25.35 -3.46 10.45
C GLY A 93 26.47 -2.85 9.59
N ASN A 94 27.54 -3.61 9.40
CA ASN A 94 28.73 -3.15 8.68
C ASN A 94 28.49 -3.11 7.16
N GLU A 95 29.08 -2.10 6.52
CA GLU A 95 28.97 -1.87 5.07
C GLU A 95 29.64 -2.98 4.23
N GLY A 96 30.50 -3.80 4.82
CA GLY A 96 31.17 -4.92 4.14
C GLY A 96 30.26 -6.12 3.83
N ASP A 97 29.02 -6.12 4.34
CA ASP A 97 28.09 -7.26 4.21
C ASP A 97 27.09 -7.15 3.06
N PHE A 98 27.12 -6.07 2.25
CA PHE A 98 26.23 -5.91 1.11
C PHE A 98 26.61 -6.90 -0.01
N ALA A 99 25.71 -7.82 -0.38
CA ALA A 99 25.88 -8.64 -1.57
C ALA A 99 25.52 -7.83 -2.82
N THR A 100 26.15 -8.21 -3.94
CA THR A 100 26.13 -7.52 -5.22
C THR A 100 24.85 -7.72 -6.04
N ASP A 101 23.92 -8.54 -5.57
CA ASP A 101 22.67 -8.82 -6.27
C ASP A 101 21.64 -7.73 -5.94
N ILE A 102 21.34 -6.90 -6.94
CA ILE A 102 20.46 -5.73 -6.80
C ILE A 102 19.19 -5.98 -7.61
N ASP A 103 18.11 -6.28 -6.90
CA ASP A 103 16.75 -6.18 -7.43
C ASP A 103 16.23 -4.74 -7.22
N SER A 104 15.14 -4.35 -7.87
CA SER A 104 14.54 -3.03 -7.64
C SER A 104 13.02 -3.09 -7.52
N VAL A 105 12.51 -2.34 -6.55
CA VAL A 105 11.09 -2.02 -6.45
C VAL A 105 10.91 -0.60 -6.96
N LEU A 106 10.12 -0.45 -8.00
CA LEU A 106 9.73 0.83 -8.57
C LEU A 106 8.32 1.16 -8.10
N ILE A 107 8.16 2.24 -7.35
CA ILE A 107 6.85 2.78 -6.98
C ILE A 107 6.59 3.95 -7.92
N GLU A 108 5.59 3.80 -8.79
CA GLU A 108 5.20 4.86 -9.71
C GLU A 108 4.00 5.61 -9.17
N SER A 109 4.21 6.92 -9.03
CA SER A 109 3.20 7.89 -8.68
C SER A 109 2.95 8.82 -9.87
N SER A 110 1.82 9.53 -9.86
CA SER A 110 1.44 10.51 -10.88
C SER A 110 2.53 11.51 -11.27
N ASN A 111 3.47 11.81 -10.37
CA ASN A 111 4.51 12.83 -10.58
C ASN A 111 5.95 12.32 -10.47
N HIS A 112 6.18 11.08 -10.03
CA HIS A 112 7.53 10.58 -9.78
C HIS A 112 7.60 9.05 -9.77
N ILE A 113 8.76 8.52 -10.14
CA ILE A 113 9.10 7.10 -9.96
C ILE A 113 10.13 7.03 -8.83
N LEU A 114 9.77 6.37 -7.73
CA LEU A 114 10.70 6.03 -6.66
C LEU A 114 11.29 4.65 -6.97
N SER A 115 12.60 4.60 -7.18
CA SER A 115 13.34 3.34 -7.24
C SER A 115 13.91 3.02 -5.87
N ILE A 116 13.49 1.89 -5.30
CA ILE A 116 14.01 1.33 -4.05
C ILE A 116 14.88 0.13 -4.45
N PRO A 117 16.22 0.27 -4.45
CA PRO A 117 17.11 -0.86 -4.61
C PRO A 117 16.90 -1.86 -3.48
N VAL A 118 16.96 -3.14 -3.83
CA VAL A 118 16.85 -4.26 -2.91
C VAL A 118 18.13 -5.08 -3.04
N ALA A 119 18.91 -5.17 -1.98
CA ALA A 119 20.08 -6.03 -1.96
C ALA A 119 19.93 -7.14 -0.94
N ARG A 120 20.62 -8.25 -1.15
CA ARG A 120 20.80 -9.27 -0.11
C ARG A 120 22.15 -9.06 0.56
N THR A 121 22.31 -9.49 1.79
CA THR A 121 23.62 -9.56 2.46
C THR A 121 24.22 -10.96 2.36
N SER A 122 25.51 -11.10 2.65
CA SER A 122 26.20 -12.40 2.81
C SER A 122 25.52 -13.34 3.83
N THR A 123 24.77 -12.76 4.78
CA THR A 123 24.03 -13.47 5.84
C THR A 123 22.55 -13.71 5.50
N ASN A 124 22.16 -13.55 4.23
CA ASN A 124 20.80 -13.70 3.71
C ASN A 124 19.75 -12.70 4.24
N VAL A 125 20.17 -11.63 4.93
CA VAL A 125 19.28 -10.50 5.25
C VAL A 125 18.99 -9.71 3.98
N ILE A 126 17.73 -9.34 3.76
CA ILE A 126 17.30 -8.49 2.64
C ILE A 126 17.28 -7.05 3.12
N LEU A 127 17.86 -6.17 2.31
CA LEU A 127 17.99 -4.75 2.57
C LEU A 127 17.29 -3.95 1.49
N LEU A 128 16.60 -2.90 1.91
CA LEU A 128 15.92 -1.91 1.09
C LEU A 128 16.67 -0.59 1.23
N PHE A 129 17.01 0.05 0.12
CA PHE A 129 17.77 1.29 0.14
C PHE A 129 16.88 2.48 -0.24
N ASN A 130 16.95 3.55 0.55
CA ASN A 130 16.28 4.80 0.24
C ASN A 130 17.09 5.97 0.79
N ASN A 131 17.31 7.03 0.00
CA ASN A 131 18.02 8.24 0.40
C ASN A 131 19.35 7.98 1.15
N ALA A 132 20.19 7.08 0.62
CA ALA A 132 21.47 6.67 1.22
C ALA A 132 21.37 5.93 2.58
N HIS A 133 20.17 5.52 3.00
CA HIS A 133 19.95 4.69 4.17
C HIS A 133 19.54 3.27 3.78
N ALA A 134 20.03 2.29 4.53
CA ALA A 134 19.66 0.89 4.41
C ALA A 134 18.63 0.51 5.48
N TYR A 135 17.63 -0.26 5.08
CA TYR A 135 16.57 -0.77 5.94
C TYR A 135 16.47 -2.28 5.78
N ILE A 136 16.33 -3.01 6.88
CA ILE A 136 16.04 -4.44 6.88
C ILE A 136 14.61 -4.63 6.39
N ALA A 137 14.44 -5.41 5.32
CA ALA A 137 13.13 -5.75 4.82
C ALA A 137 12.32 -6.53 5.88
N PRO A 138 11.00 -6.31 5.96
CA PRO A 138 10.12 -7.03 6.87
C PRO A 138 10.21 -8.56 6.67
N LYS A 139 9.98 -9.32 7.74
CA LYS A 139 9.88 -10.79 7.63
C LYS A 139 8.74 -11.15 6.68
N GLY A 140 9.00 -12.04 5.72
CA GLY A 140 8.00 -12.44 4.73
C GLY A 140 7.80 -11.43 3.60
N PHE A 141 8.62 -10.37 3.52
CA PHE A 141 8.54 -9.34 2.47
C PHE A 141 8.36 -9.92 1.05
N LEU A 142 9.26 -10.82 0.65
CA LEU A 142 9.20 -11.44 -0.68
C LEU A 142 7.98 -12.36 -0.84
N THR A 143 7.57 -13.04 0.22
CA THR A 143 6.42 -13.95 0.19
C THR A 143 5.11 -13.17 0.02
N GLU A 144 4.91 -12.10 0.77
CA GLU A 144 3.74 -11.23 0.63
C GLU A 144 3.72 -10.55 -0.73
N LEU A 145 4.87 -10.06 -1.20
CA LEU A 145 5.00 -9.44 -2.51
C LEU A 145 4.63 -10.42 -3.64
N GLN A 146 5.12 -11.66 -3.58
CA GLN A 146 4.73 -12.72 -4.52
C GLN A 146 3.24 -13.09 -4.43
N GLN A 147 2.65 -13.09 -3.23
CA GLN A 147 1.23 -13.37 -3.05
C GLN A 147 0.34 -12.27 -3.62
N LEU A 148 0.66 -11.00 -3.34
CA LEU A 148 -0.03 -9.85 -3.89
C LEU A 148 0.04 -9.86 -5.42
N ALA A 149 1.23 -10.11 -5.96
CA ALA A 149 1.43 -10.17 -7.40
C ALA A 149 0.67 -11.33 -8.06
N LYS A 150 0.69 -12.54 -7.48
CA LYS A 150 -0.07 -13.69 -7.99
C LYS A 150 -1.58 -13.44 -7.96
N THR A 151 -2.07 -12.73 -6.95
CA THR A 151 -3.50 -12.40 -6.81
C THR A 151 -3.96 -11.50 -7.96
N GLU A 152 -3.12 -10.58 -8.42
CA GLU A 152 -3.43 -9.69 -9.55
C GLU A 152 -3.10 -10.27 -10.93
N GLN A 153 -2.14 -11.21 -11.01
CA GLN A 153 -1.77 -11.89 -12.25
C GLN A 153 -2.68 -13.08 -12.60
N THR A 154 -3.50 -13.55 -11.66
CA THR A 154 -4.52 -14.57 -11.98
C THR A 154 -5.64 -13.85 -12.72
N PRO A 155 -5.88 -14.12 -14.02
CA PRO A 155 -7.00 -13.51 -14.71
C PRO A 155 -8.28 -13.86 -13.94
N SER A 156 -9.11 -12.86 -13.70
CA SER A 156 -10.46 -12.99 -13.14
C SER A 156 -11.33 -13.83 -14.08
N ASN A 157 -11.08 -15.14 -14.12
CA ASN A 157 -11.87 -16.13 -14.84
C ASN A 157 -12.77 -16.85 -13.84
N ALA A 158 -13.64 -16.04 -13.24
CA ALA A 158 -14.90 -16.46 -12.68
C ALA A 158 -15.83 -15.29 -13.01
N THR A 159 -16.87 -15.46 -13.82
CA THR A 159 -18.03 -16.30 -13.50
C THR A 159 -18.86 -16.60 -14.79
N PRO A 160 -19.88 -17.45 -14.72
CA PRO A 160 -20.18 -18.59 -15.59
C PRO A 160 -21.00 -18.30 -16.86
#